data_AF-A0AAV6CCK0-F1
#
_entry.id   AF-A0AAV6CCK0-F1
#
_cell.length_a   1.000
_cell.length_b   1.000
_cell.length_c   1.000
_cell.angle_alpha   90.00
_cell.angle_beta   90.00
_cell.angle_gamma   90.00
#
_symmetry.space_group_name_H-M   'P 1'
#
loop_
_entity.id
_entity.type
_entity.pdbx_description
1 polymer ?
#
loop_
_entity_poly.entity_id
_entity_poly.type
_entity_poly.pdbx_seq_one_letter_code
_entity_poly.pdbx_strand_id
1 'polypeptide(L)'
;MTAFQQGDRRGKRKRLFQIALALCAILGGLLGVWSWVESRTRPHASVTYLGLADGRTYWRFKFAITNHGNCTLITPPNGHVEIAGRSNQMFVIAMGWDTRLAPGEGCIIEAHVSDAQRAELQGKWRYNTLLATEGVRTRLYRWQWGPKGPGARINWLIPPGLRGMPFDVTGHTEWMDPPE
;
A
#
# COMPACT_ATOMS: atom_id res chain seq x y z
N MET A 1 14.16 61.73 22.30
CA MET A 1 14.76 60.38 22.33
C MET A 1 13.84 59.39 21.60
N THR A 2 13.89 59.28 20.26
CA THR A 2 13.02 58.34 19.51
C THR A 2 13.58 57.88 18.15
N ALA A 3 14.87 58.11 17.86
CA ALA A 3 15.45 57.79 16.54
C ALA A 3 16.16 56.42 16.46
N PHE A 4 16.37 55.71 17.59
CA PHE A 4 17.26 54.54 17.62
C PHE A 4 16.58 53.17 17.41
N GLN A 5 15.24 53.10 17.33
CA GLN A 5 14.51 51.83 17.21
C GLN A 5 14.11 51.44 15.77
N GLN A 6 14.31 52.33 14.79
CA GLN A 6 13.79 52.14 13.42
C GLN A 6 14.76 51.39 12.49
N GLY A 7 16.06 51.33 12.82
CA GLY A 7 17.09 50.62 12.05
C GLY A 7 17.03 49.08 12.20
N ASP A 8 16.72 48.58 13.40
CA ASP A 8 16.73 47.14 13.71
C ASP A 8 15.55 46.38 13.06
N ARG A 9 14.39 47.04 12.91
CA ARG A 9 13.20 46.41 12.29
C ARG A 9 13.36 46.15 10.79
N ARG A 10 14.12 46.99 10.07
CA ARG A 10 14.43 46.78 8.63
C ARG A 10 15.38 45.61 8.42
N GLY A 11 16.38 45.46 9.29
CA GLY A 11 17.31 44.33 9.27
C GLY A 11 16.61 42.99 9.55
N LYS A 12 15.72 42.95 10.54
CA LYS A 12 14.91 41.77 10.87
C LYS A 12 13.96 41.38 9.73
N ARG A 13 13.29 42.33 9.07
CA ARG A 13 12.41 42.04 7.92
C ARG A 13 13.17 41.46 6.72
N LYS A 14 14.38 41.97 6.43
CA LYS A 14 15.23 41.42 5.36
C LYS A 14 15.68 39.99 5.66
N ARG A 15 16.06 39.70 6.91
CA ARG A 15 16.43 38.34 7.34
C ARG A 15 15.25 37.37 7.27
N LEU A 16 14.06 37.78 7.73
CA LEU A 16 12.85 36.96 7.63
C LEU A 16 12.48 36.65 6.18
N PHE A 17 12.59 37.63 5.29
CA PHE A 17 12.33 37.43 3.86
C PHE A 17 13.33 36.47 3.21
N GLN A 18 14.63 36.58 3.54
CA GLN A 18 15.66 35.65 3.07
C GLN A 18 15.44 34.22 3.58
N ILE A 19 15.05 34.06 4.86
CA ILE A 19 14.71 32.76 5.44
C ILE A 19 13.49 32.16 4.75
N ALA A 20 12.44 32.95 4.52
CA ALA A 20 11.25 32.49 3.82
C ALA A 20 11.57 32.04 2.38
N LEU A 21 12.40 32.79 1.66
CA LEU A 21 12.82 32.46 0.29
C LEU A 21 13.63 31.15 0.25
N ALA A 22 14.57 30.99 1.20
CA ALA A 22 15.37 29.78 1.34
C ALA A 22 14.50 28.56 1.68
N LEU A 23 13.53 28.72 2.58
CA LEU A 23 12.57 27.66 2.91
C LEU A 23 11.72 27.27 1.70
N CYS A 24 11.21 28.23 0.93
CA CYS A 24 10.44 27.94 -0.29
C CYS A 24 11.28 27.21 -1.34
N ALA A 25 12.55 27.59 -1.52
CA ALA A 25 13.46 26.92 -2.45
C ALA A 25 13.76 25.48 -2.02
N ILE A 26 14.00 25.25 -0.72
CA ILE A 26 14.20 23.91 -0.16
C ILE A 26 12.93 23.07 -0.31
N LEU A 27 11.76 23.62 0.03
CA LEU A 27 10.49 22.92 -0.11
C LEU A 27 10.20 22.56 -1.59
N GLY A 28 10.42 23.51 -2.50
CA GLY A 28 10.25 23.29 -3.94
C GLY A 28 11.20 22.22 -4.48
N GLY A 29 12.46 22.23 -4.03
CA GLY A 29 13.43 21.19 -4.38
C GLY A 29 13.03 19.80 -3.86
N LEU A 30 12.58 19.72 -2.60
CA LEU A 30 12.10 18.47 -2.00
C LEU A 30 10.85 17.94 -2.71
N LEU A 31 9.89 18.81 -3.06
CA LEU A 31 8.70 18.44 -3.81
C LEU A 31 9.04 17.99 -5.25
N GLY A 32 10.02 18.64 -5.89
CA GLY A 32 10.50 18.25 -7.22
C GLY A 32 11.16 16.87 -7.22
N VAL A 33 12.04 16.60 -6.25
CA VAL A 33 12.67 15.28 -6.08
C VAL A 33 11.61 14.21 -5.76
N TRP A 34 10.65 14.52 -4.90
CA TRP A 34 9.54 13.62 -4.57
C TRP A 34 8.71 13.26 -5.82
N SER A 35 8.25 14.27 -6.56
CA SER A 35 7.47 14.07 -7.79
C SER A 35 8.25 13.26 -8.83
N TRP A 36 9.56 13.48 -8.93
CA TRP A 36 10.43 12.73 -9.84
C TRP A 36 10.57 11.25 -9.45
N VAL A 37 10.74 10.94 -8.17
CA VAL A 37 10.79 9.55 -7.66
C VAL A 37 9.45 8.84 -7.87
N GLU A 38 8.34 9.52 -7.61
CA GLU A 38 6.99 9.00 -7.78
C GLU A 38 6.69 8.70 -9.26
N SER A 39 7.08 9.59 -10.17
CA SER A 39 6.91 9.41 -11.62
C SER A 39 7.62 8.17 -12.20
N ARG A 40 8.67 7.68 -11.50
CA ARG A 40 9.43 6.49 -11.91
C ARG A 40 8.93 5.21 -11.27
N THR A 41 8.16 5.26 -10.20
CA THR A 41 7.65 4.05 -9.55
C THR A 41 6.39 3.59 -10.26
N ARG A 42 6.47 2.47 -10.98
CA ARG A 42 5.37 1.87 -11.74
C ARG A 42 5.09 0.48 -11.17
N PRO A 43 4.33 0.41 -10.07
CA PRO A 43 4.04 -0.87 -9.46
C PRO A 43 3.00 -1.59 -10.33
N HIS A 44 3.26 -2.85 -10.65
CA HIS A 44 2.37 -3.65 -11.49
C HIS A 44 2.55 -5.12 -11.15
N ALA A 45 1.45 -5.83 -10.94
CA ALA A 45 1.47 -7.25 -10.65
C ALA A 45 0.27 -7.94 -11.26
N SER A 46 0.45 -9.20 -11.66
CA SER A 46 -0.64 -10.07 -12.08
C SER A 46 -0.90 -11.12 -11.01
N VAL A 47 -2.16 -11.51 -10.85
CA VAL A 47 -2.55 -12.62 -10.01
C VAL A 47 -3.23 -13.67 -10.89
N THR A 48 -2.69 -14.89 -10.87
CA THR A 48 -3.15 -15.99 -11.72
C THR A 48 -3.61 -17.14 -10.84
N TYR A 49 -4.80 -17.67 -11.10
CA TYR A 49 -5.29 -18.85 -10.40
C TYR A 49 -4.57 -20.11 -10.91
N LEU A 50 -4.06 -20.90 -9.98
CA LEU A 50 -3.31 -22.13 -10.28
C LEU A 50 -4.14 -23.40 -10.05
N GLY A 51 -5.12 -23.34 -9.15
CA GLY A 51 -5.98 -24.48 -8.86
C GLY A 51 -6.36 -24.62 -7.39
N LEU A 52 -7.16 -25.64 -7.14
CA LEU A 52 -7.65 -26.03 -5.84
C LEU A 52 -6.74 -27.12 -5.25
N ALA A 53 -6.32 -26.94 -4.02
CA ALA A 53 -5.69 -27.98 -3.22
C ALA A 53 -6.62 -28.34 -2.07
N ASP A 54 -6.89 -29.63 -1.94
CA ASP A 54 -7.74 -30.13 -0.87
C ASP A 54 -6.98 -30.08 0.47
N GLY A 55 -7.64 -29.57 1.49
CA GLY A 55 -7.09 -29.45 2.83
C GLY A 55 -8.03 -30.10 3.83
N ARG A 56 -7.47 -30.82 4.81
CA ARG A 56 -8.25 -31.62 5.78
C ARG A 56 -9.32 -30.84 6.57
N THR A 57 -9.23 -29.52 6.65
CA THR A 57 -10.13 -28.64 7.43
C THR A 57 -10.56 -27.38 6.69
N TYR A 58 -10.00 -27.12 5.50
CA TYR A 58 -10.23 -25.90 4.73
C TYR A 58 -9.81 -26.14 3.28
N TRP A 59 -10.51 -25.48 2.36
CA TRP A 59 -10.17 -25.45 0.94
C TRP A 59 -9.02 -24.48 0.72
N ARG A 60 -8.03 -24.87 -0.10
CA ARG A 60 -6.88 -24.02 -0.42
C ARG A 60 -6.89 -23.66 -1.90
N PHE A 61 -7.17 -22.41 -2.21
CA PHE A 61 -7.01 -21.89 -3.56
C PHE A 61 -5.60 -21.38 -3.75
N LYS A 62 -4.89 -21.87 -4.76
CA LYS A 62 -3.52 -21.46 -5.07
C LYS A 62 -3.52 -20.36 -6.11
N PHE A 63 -2.78 -19.29 -5.84
CA PHE A 63 -2.58 -18.20 -6.80
C PHE A 63 -1.10 -17.89 -6.97
N ALA A 64 -0.67 -17.68 -8.22
CA ALA A 64 0.63 -17.10 -8.53
C ALA A 64 0.50 -15.57 -8.57
N ILE A 65 1.34 -14.88 -7.83
CA ILE A 65 1.53 -13.43 -7.93
C ILE A 65 2.85 -13.22 -8.66
N THR A 66 2.86 -12.40 -9.71
CA THR A 66 4.08 -12.03 -10.44
C THR A 66 4.22 -10.52 -10.50
N ASN A 67 5.38 -9.99 -10.16
CA ASN A 67 5.68 -8.57 -10.23
C ASN A 67 6.21 -8.20 -11.63
N HIS A 68 5.40 -7.49 -12.40
CA HIS A 68 5.76 -6.96 -13.72
C HIS A 68 6.16 -5.49 -13.68
N GLY A 69 6.13 -4.88 -12.49
CA GLY A 69 6.50 -3.49 -12.26
C GLY A 69 8.00 -3.30 -12.22
N ASN A 70 8.42 -2.07 -11.91
CA ASN A 70 9.83 -1.70 -11.79
C ASN A 70 10.28 -1.40 -10.35
N CYS A 71 9.46 -1.77 -9.37
CA CYS A 71 9.76 -1.63 -7.96
C CYS A 71 9.45 -2.93 -7.22
N THR A 72 10.09 -3.15 -6.07
CA THR A 72 9.81 -4.33 -5.26
C THR A 72 8.43 -4.22 -4.60
N LEU A 73 7.67 -5.30 -4.63
CA LEU A 73 6.35 -5.40 -4.02
C LEU A 73 6.39 -6.29 -2.78
N ILE A 74 5.46 -6.08 -1.86
CA ILE A 74 5.30 -6.89 -0.67
C ILE A 74 3.86 -7.34 -0.58
N THR A 75 3.71 -8.65 -0.44
CA THR A 75 2.41 -9.30 -0.25
C THR A 75 1.98 -9.13 1.21
N PRO A 76 0.89 -8.40 1.49
CA PRO A 76 0.37 -8.32 2.83
C PRO A 76 -0.24 -9.65 3.21
N PRO A 77 -0.58 -9.78 4.49
CA PRO A 77 -1.31 -10.91 4.97
C PRO A 77 -2.62 -11.15 4.19
N ASN A 78 -3.47 -10.14 4.06
CA ASN A 78 -4.87 -10.45 3.79
C ASN A 78 -5.23 -10.42 2.30
N GLY A 79 -6.18 -11.29 1.93
CA GLY A 79 -6.85 -11.30 0.64
C GLY A 79 -8.36 -11.16 0.78
N HIS A 80 -9.03 -10.85 -0.31
CA HIS A 80 -10.49 -10.88 -0.38
C HIS A 80 -10.96 -11.54 -1.65
N VAL A 81 -12.10 -12.21 -1.55
CA VAL A 81 -12.80 -12.82 -2.68
C VAL A 81 -14.03 -12.00 -2.99
N GLU A 82 -14.14 -11.58 -4.24
CA GLU A 82 -15.34 -10.95 -4.78
C GLU A 82 -16.18 -11.98 -5.52
N ILE A 83 -17.50 -11.90 -5.32
CA ILE A 83 -18.47 -12.75 -6.00
C ILE A 83 -19.29 -11.85 -6.92
N ALA A 84 -19.45 -12.24 -8.18
CA ALA A 84 -20.16 -11.47 -9.18
C ALA A 84 -21.62 -11.21 -8.73
N GLY A 85 -22.05 -9.96 -8.83
CA GLY A 85 -23.40 -9.55 -8.42
C GLY A 85 -23.61 -9.40 -6.92
N ARG A 86 -22.56 -9.58 -6.08
CA ARG A 86 -22.61 -9.28 -4.64
C ARG A 86 -21.76 -8.05 -4.32
N SER A 87 -22.28 -7.17 -3.45
CA SER A 87 -21.55 -6.00 -2.95
C SER A 87 -20.58 -6.33 -1.83
N ASN A 88 -20.79 -7.45 -1.12
CA ASN A 88 -19.95 -7.85 -0.01
C ASN A 88 -18.75 -8.67 -0.51
N GLN A 89 -17.57 -8.29 -0.05
CA GLN A 89 -16.33 -9.03 -0.26
C GLN A 89 -16.14 -10.03 0.88
N MET A 90 -15.74 -11.24 0.54
CA MET A 90 -15.43 -12.27 1.52
C MET A 90 -13.96 -12.20 1.90
N PHE A 91 -13.67 -12.01 3.19
CA PHE A 91 -12.29 -11.97 3.68
C PHE A 91 -11.71 -13.39 3.76
N VAL A 92 -10.50 -13.57 3.23
CA VAL A 92 -9.80 -14.86 3.22
C VAL A 92 -8.40 -14.73 3.79
N ILE A 93 -7.99 -15.75 4.54
CA ILE A 93 -6.63 -15.85 5.05
C ILE A 93 -5.78 -16.46 3.93
N ALA A 94 -4.91 -15.67 3.32
CA ALA A 94 -3.86 -16.22 2.47
C ALA A 94 -2.74 -16.89 3.31
N MET A 95 -1.81 -17.60 2.69
CA MET A 95 -0.53 -18.06 3.28
C MET A 95 0.58 -17.77 2.26
N GLY A 96 1.83 -17.59 2.73
CA GLY A 96 2.97 -17.14 1.88
C GLY A 96 3.31 -15.65 2.00
N TRP A 97 3.05 -15.09 3.20
CA TRP A 97 3.01 -13.66 3.48
C TRP A 97 4.38 -13.04 3.71
N ASP A 98 4.47 -11.71 3.58
CA ASP A 98 5.71 -10.92 3.72
C ASP A 98 6.80 -11.28 2.69
N THR A 99 6.40 -11.88 1.56
CA THR A 99 7.33 -12.14 0.47
C THR A 99 7.64 -10.81 -0.23
N ARG A 100 8.91 -10.43 -0.20
CA ARG A 100 9.44 -9.36 -1.05
C ARG A 100 9.56 -9.92 -2.46
N LEU A 101 8.90 -9.26 -3.41
CA LEU A 101 8.89 -9.60 -4.83
C LEU A 101 9.62 -8.53 -5.60
N ALA A 102 10.89 -8.75 -5.93
CA ALA A 102 11.62 -7.86 -6.82
C ALA A 102 10.98 -7.84 -8.23
N PRO A 103 11.27 -6.84 -9.07
CA PRO A 103 10.83 -6.83 -10.46
C PRO A 103 11.17 -8.16 -11.18
N GLY A 104 10.16 -8.79 -11.78
CA GLY A 104 10.26 -10.08 -12.46
C GLY A 104 10.13 -11.31 -11.57
N GLU A 105 10.08 -11.15 -10.24
CA GLU A 105 9.86 -12.28 -9.33
C GLU A 105 8.38 -12.61 -9.17
N GLY A 106 8.11 -13.84 -8.74
CA GLY A 106 6.78 -14.28 -8.36
C GLY A 106 6.78 -15.18 -7.13
N CYS A 107 5.62 -15.28 -6.49
CA CYS A 107 5.37 -16.21 -5.40
C CYS A 107 4.03 -16.90 -5.57
N ILE A 108 3.88 -18.03 -4.86
CA ILE A 108 2.61 -18.72 -4.74
C ILE A 108 2.02 -18.37 -3.38
N ILE A 109 0.76 -17.95 -3.38
CA ILE A 109 -0.03 -17.77 -2.18
C ILE A 109 -1.16 -18.81 -2.12
N GLU A 110 -1.54 -19.21 -0.92
CA GLU A 110 -2.66 -20.13 -0.69
C GLU A 110 -3.77 -19.41 0.06
N ALA A 111 -4.92 -19.15 -0.56
CA ALA A 111 -6.09 -18.62 0.15
C ALA A 111 -6.88 -19.75 0.79
N HIS A 112 -7.02 -19.68 2.11
CA HIS A 112 -7.76 -20.64 2.92
C HIS A 112 -9.21 -20.19 3.05
N VAL A 113 -10.12 -21.10 2.73
CA VAL A 113 -11.57 -20.86 2.70
C VAL A 113 -12.24 -22.00 3.47
N SER A 114 -13.12 -21.65 4.41
CA SER A 114 -13.92 -22.64 5.14
C SER A 114 -15.01 -23.25 4.26
N ASP A 115 -15.61 -24.36 4.68
CA ASP A 115 -16.73 -24.96 3.93
C ASP A 115 -17.92 -24.01 3.76
N ALA A 116 -18.24 -23.23 4.80
CA ALA A 116 -19.29 -22.22 4.73
C ALA A 116 -18.98 -21.14 3.69
N GLN A 117 -17.74 -20.66 3.68
CA GLN A 117 -17.28 -19.67 2.71
C GLN A 117 -17.22 -20.24 1.28
N ARG A 118 -16.83 -21.51 1.12
CA ARG A 118 -16.88 -22.19 -0.19
C ARG A 118 -18.32 -22.28 -0.68
N ALA A 119 -19.26 -22.64 0.19
CA ALA A 119 -20.68 -22.73 -0.16
C ALA A 119 -21.27 -21.37 -0.58
N GLU A 120 -20.63 -20.25 -0.22
CA GLU A 120 -21.01 -18.91 -0.68
C GLU A 120 -20.49 -18.57 -2.09
N LEU A 121 -19.51 -19.30 -2.63
CA LEU A 121 -18.98 -19.15 -3.99
C LEU A 121 -19.94 -19.71 -5.06
N GLN A 122 -21.21 -19.35 -4.95
CA GLN A 122 -22.26 -19.67 -5.91
C GLN A 122 -22.27 -18.60 -7.00
N GLY A 123 -21.52 -18.86 -8.06
CA GLY A 123 -21.38 -17.97 -9.20
C GLY A 123 -19.93 -17.60 -9.48
N LYS A 124 -19.73 -16.73 -10.48
CA LYS A 124 -18.37 -16.29 -10.84
C LYS A 124 -17.73 -15.54 -9.67
N TRP A 125 -16.47 -15.81 -9.41
CA TRP A 125 -15.74 -15.18 -8.31
C TRP A 125 -14.33 -14.78 -8.75
N ARG A 126 -13.70 -13.84 -8.04
CA ARG A 126 -12.29 -13.47 -8.27
C ARG A 126 -11.58 -13.22 -6.96
N TYR A 127 -10.30 -13.54 -6.92
CA TYR A 127 -9.45 -13.22 -5.79
C TYR A 127 -8.75 -11.89 -6.02
N ASN A 128 -8.74 -11.06 -4.99
CA ASN A 128 -8.12 -9.77 -4.97
C ASN A 128 -7.16 -9.68 -3.79
N THR A 129 -6.01 -9.06 -4.03
CA THR A 129 -5.04 -8.75 -3.01
C THR A 129 -4.47 -7.36 -3.22
N LEU A 130 -4.20 -6.69 -2.12
CA LEU A 130 -3.57 -5.37 -2.13
C LEU A 130 -2.06 -5.59 -2.04
N LEU A 131 -1.25 -5.02 -2.91
CA LEU A 131 0.21 -5.18 -2.86
C LEU A 131 0.85 -3.83 -2.54
N ALA A 132 1.82 -3.83 -1.62
CA ALA A 132 2.50 -2.61 -1.21
C ALA A 132 3.87 -2.48 -1.91
N THR A 133 4.22 -1.29 -2.37
CA THR A 133 5.58 -1.02 -2.85
C THR A 133 6.57 -0.90 -1.69
N GLU A 134 7.69 -1.59 -1.80
CA GLU A 134 8.79 -1.48 -0.86
C GLU A 134 9.48 -0.11 -0.96
N GLY A 135 9.73 0.54 0.19
CA GLY A 135 10.43 1.82 0.28
C GLY A 135 9.52 3.01 0.59
N VAL A 136 8.24 2.97 0.19
CA VAL A 136 7.27 4.07 0.47
C VAL A 136 6.35 3.73 1.65
N ARG A 137 6.05 2.45 1.90
CA ARG A 137 5.03 2.03 2.88
C ARG A 137 5.41 0.89 3.83
N THR A 138 6.54 0.21 3.65
CA THR A 138 6.96 -0.93 4.49
C THR A 138 7.13 -0.63 5.98
N ARG A 139 7.25 0.64 6.36
CA ARG A 139 7.31 1.04 7.76
C ARG A 139 5.95 1.24 8.42
N LEU A 140 4.85 1.33 7.67
CA LEU A 140 3.54 1.75 8.18
C LEU A 140 2.66 0.61 8.71
N TYR A 141 2.85 -0.63 8.22
CA TYR A 141 2.01 -1.77 8.61
C TYR A 141 2.56 -2.62 9.77
N ARG A 142 3.87 -2.53 10.05
CA ARG A 142 4.53 -3.31 11.10
C ARG A 142 4.67 -2.49 12.37
N TRP A 143 3.77 -2.66 13.35
CA TRP A 143 3.85 -2.30 14.79
C TRP A 143 4.34 -0.91 15.21
N GLN A 144 4.94 -0.13 14.32
CA GLN A 144 5.55 1.17 14.52
C GLN A 144 4.48 2.26 14.47
N TRP A 145 3.33 2.09 13.82
CA TRP A 145 2.34 3.17 13.68
C TRP A 145 0.91 2.81 14.11
N GLY A 146 0.70 1.62 14.67
CA GLY A 146 -0.55 1.27 15.35
C GLY A 146 -0.73 2.10 16.64
N PRO A 147 -1.92 2.09 17.27
CA PRO A 147 -2.22 2.88 18.47
C PRO A 147 -1.30 2.61 19.67
N LYS A 148 -0.44 1.57 19.60
CA LYS A 148 0.53 1.18 20.63
C LYS A 148 1.99 1.16 20.14
N GLY A 149 2.27 1.69 18.94
CA GLY A 149 3.61 1.70 18.33
C GLY A 149 4.42 2.98 18.59
N PRO A 150 5.77 2.93 18.52
CA PRO A 150 6.64 4.10 18.75
C PRO A 150 6.41 5.30 17.80
N GLY A 151 5.80 5.08 16.64
CA GLY A 151 5.44 6.07 15.61
C GLY A 151 4.05 6.71 15.75
N ALA A 152 3.26 6.36 16.79
CA ALA A 152 2.04 7.12 17.12
C ALA A 152 2.31 8.63 17.29
N ARG A 153 3.55 8.98 17.70
CA ARG A 153 4.03 10.36 17.86
C ARG A 153 4.46 11.07 16.58
N ILE A 154 4.46 10.41 15.41
CA ILE A 154 4.73 11.09 14.13
C ILE A 154 3.44 11.07 13.27
N ASN A 155 2.47 10.21 13.59
CA ASN A 155 1.18 10.11 12.89
C ASN A 155 0.39 11.43 12.92
N TRP A 156 0.58 12.27 13.96
CA TRP A 156 -0.06 13.60 14.04
C TRP A 156 0.46 14.60 13.00
N LEU A 157 1.70 14.41 12.52
CA LEU A 157 2.34 15.29 11.52
C LEU A 157 1.87 14.99 10.09
N ILE A 158 1.23 13.83 9.85
CA ILE A 158 0.72 13.46 8.54
C ILE A 158 -0.70 14.04 8.40
N PRO A 159 -0.98 14.85 7.35
CA PRO A 159 -2.31 15.38 7.08
C PRO A 159 -3.36 14.26 7.01
N PRO A 160 -4.55 14.42 7.61
CA PRO A 160 -5.57 13.36 7.66
C PRO A 160 -5.96 12.78 6.29
N GLY A 161 -6.00 13.61 5.25
CA GLY A 161 -6.33 13.18 3.88
C GLY A 161 -5.24 12.36 3.18
N LEU A 162 -4.03 12.32 3.74
CA LEU A 162 -2.91 11.49 3.25
C LEU A 162 -2.74 10.22 4.08
N ARG A 163 -3.44 10.10 5.22
CA ARG A 163 -3.44 8.88 6.03
C ARG A 163 -4.28 7.83 5.33
N GLY A 164 -3.63 6.78 4.85
CA GLY A 164 -4.32 5.69 4.18
C GLY A 164 -4.56 5.89 2.68
N MET A 165 -3.97 6.91 2.03
CA MET A 165 -3.95 6.95 0.56
C MET A 165 -3.26 5.67 0.04
N PRO A 166 -3.95 4.87 -0.80
CA PRO A 166 -3.40 3.64 -1.33
C PRO A 166 -2.38 3.99 -2.42
N PHE A 167 -1.10 3.83 -2.13
CA PHE A 167 -0.05 3.69 -3.15
C PHE A 167 0.12 2.21 -3.52
N ASP A 168 -0.98 1.49 -3.45
CA ASP A 168 -1.04 0.04 -3.49
C ASP A 168 -1.47 -0.42 -4.89
N VAL A 169 -0.92 -1.56 -5.33
CA VAL A 169 -1.40 -2.22 -6.54
C VAL A 169 -2.43 -3.24 -6.14
N THR A 170 -3.65 -3.10 -6.65
CA THR A 170 -4.65 -4.15 -6.52
C THR A 170 -4.38 -5.21 -7.58
N GLY A 171 -3.82 -6.33 -7.17
CA GLY A 171 -3.75 -7.53 -7.98
C GLY A 171 -5.10 -8.25 -7.93
N HIS A 172 -5.67 -8.57 -9.08
CA HIS A 172 -6.90 -9.34 -9.19
C HIS A 172 -6.73 -10.47 -10.18
N THR A 173 -7.40 -11.59 -9.92
CA THR A 173 -7.56 -12.65 -10.91
C THR A 173 -8.66 -12.29 -11.91
N GLU A 174 -8.70 -13.03 -13.00
CA GLU A 174 -9.90 -13.10 -13.83
C GLU A 174 -11.08 -13.69 -13.04
N TRP A 175 -12.29 -13.49 -13.58
CA TRP A 175 -13.50 -14.12 -13.06
C TRP A 175 -13.42 -15.63 -13.31
N MET A 176 -13.40 -16.40 -12.23
CA MET A 176 -13.40 -17.86 -12.23
C MET A 176 -14.82 -18.38 -12.08
N ASP A 177 -15.08 -19.54 -12.67
CA ASP A 177 -16.32 -20.27 -12.46
C ASP A 177 -16.36 -20.91 -11.05
N PRO A 178 -17.54 -21.32 -10.57
CA PRO A 178 -17.67 -21.96 -9.27
C PRO A 178 -16.75 -23.17 -9.13
N PRO A 179 -16.13 -23.40 -7.95
CA PRO A 179 -15.29 -24.55 -7.74
C PRO A 179 -16.12 -25.85 -7.75
N GLU A 180 -15.86 -26.73 -8.72
CA GLU A 180 -16.45 -28.08 -8.83
C GLU A 180 -16.25 -28.93 -7.57
#